data_AF-A0AAJ2VGL7-F1
#
_entry.id   AF-A0AAJ2VGL7-F1
#
_cell.length_a   1.000
_cell.length_b   1.000
_cell.length_c   1.000
_cell.angle_alpha   90.00
_cell.angle_beta   90.00
_cell.angle_gamma   90.00
#
_symmetry.space_group_name_H-M   'P 1'
#
loop_
_entity.id
_entity.type
_entity.pdbx_description
1 polymer ?
#
loop_
_entity_poly.entity_id
_entity_poly.type
_entity_poly.pdbx_seq_one_letter_code
_entity_poly.pdbx_strand_id
1 'polypeptide(L)' 'MNGSAREAARALGNQSDDAGHILGKVLGGQGGKGNVFPQLPGINRGGYRVFEKSVKDYVTQHGAVDIDWTFVYKNGGT' A
#
# COMPACT_ATOMS: atom_id res chain seq x y z
N MET A 1 9.01 1.19 -15.72
CA MET A 1 8.27 -0.08 -15.58
C MET A 1 7.06 0.18 -14.69
N ASN A 2 5.83 0.23 -15.22
CA ASN A 2 4.64 0.58 -14.40
C ASN A 2 3.33 -0.13 -14.80
N GLY A 3 3.32 -0.92 -15.88
CA GLY A 3 2.13 -1.69 -16.29
C GLY A 3 1.94 -2.95 -15.46
N SER A 4 3.03 -3.70 -15.25
CA SER A 4 2.96 -5.05 -14.68
C SER A 4 2.55 -5.12 -13.21
N ALA A 5 2.82 -4.08 -12.40
CA ALA A 5 2.40 -3.99 -11.00
C ALA A 5 0.90 -3.63 -10.87
N ARG A 6 0.39 -2.77 -11.76
CA ARG A 6 -1.04 -2.43 -11.83
C ARG A 6 -1.88 -3.59 -12.32
N GLU A 7 -1.40 -4.31 -13.31
CA GLU A 7 -2.03 -5.54 -13.79
C GLU A 7 -2.08 -6.61 -12.71
N ALA A 8 -0.98 -6.81 -11.97
CA ALA A 8 -0.93 -7.75 -10.86
C ALA A 8 -1.92 -7.39 -9.74
N ALA A 9 -1.99 -6.11 -9.34
CA ALA A 9 -2.96 -5.67 -8.33
C ALA A 9 -4.41 -5.87 -8.80
N ARG A 10 -4.74 -5.52 -10.04
CA ARG A 10 -6.08 -5.74 -10.60
C ARG A 10 -6.45 -7.21 -10.78
N ALA A 11 -5.47 -8.08 -11.00
CA ALA A 11 -5.69 -9.53 -11.04
C ALA A 11 -6.06 -10.11 -9.66
N LEU A 12 -5.69 -9.42 -8.58
CA LEU A 12 -5.96 -9.81 -7.19
C LEU A 12 -7.20 -9.10 -6.60
N GLY A 13 -7.77 -8.13 -7.31
CA GLY A 13 -8.87 -7.28 -6.82
C GLY A 13 -9.86 -6.92 -7.92
N ASN A 14 -10.52 -5.76 -7.80
CA ASN A 14 -11.39 -5.24 -8.85
C ASN A 14 -10.57 -4.48 -9.91
N GLN A 15 -11.07 -4.42 -11.15
CA GLN A 15 -10.42 -3.65 -12.22
C GLN A 15 -10.31 -2.14 -11.91
N SER A 16 -11.18 -1.63 -11.03
CA SER A 16 -11.19 -0.24 -10.56
C SER A 16 -10.19 0.04 -9.43
N ASP A 17 -9.57 -0.99 -8.86
CA ASP A 17 -8.64 -0.82 -7.76
C ASP A 17 -7.32 -0.22 -8.25
N ASP A 18 -6.73 0.63 -7.41
CA ASP A 18 -5.37 1.12 -7.59
C ASP A 18 -4.39 0.02 -7.13
N ALA A 19 -3.19 0.01 -7.73
CA ALA A 19 -2.04 -0.64 -7.10
C ALA A 19 -1.55 0.25 -5.95
N GLY A 20 -2.10 0.02 -4.75
CA GLY A 20 -1.65 0.67 -3.52
C GLY A 20 -0.31 0.09 -3.11
N HIS A 21 0.62 0.93 -2.65
CA HIS A 21 1.88 0.42 -2.08
C HIS A 21 1.61 -0.14 -0.68
N ILE A 22 2.20 -1.29 -0.36
CA ILE A 22 2.17 -1.83 1.01
C ILE A 22 2.99 -0.91 1.91
N LEU A 23 4.27 -0.73 1.59
CA LEU A 23 5.09 0.32 2.18
C LEU A 23 5.27 1.45 1.17
N GLY A 24 4.76 2.64 1.47
CA GLY A 24 4.92 3.80 0.61
C GLY A 24 6.37 4.30 0.57
N LYS A 25 6.69 5.00 -0.52
CA LYS A 25 8.02 5.57 -0.75
C LYS A 25 8.49 6.49 0.38
N VAL A 26 7.54 7.13 1.08
CA VAL A 26 7.82 8.07 2.18
C VAL A 26 8.43 7.38 3.40
N LEU A 27 8.22 6.07 3.53
CA LEU A 27 8.76 5.20 4.58
C LEU A 27 9.89 4.28 4.06
N GLY A 28 10.41 4.53 2.86
CA GLY A 28 11.50 3.74 2.26
C GLY A 28 11.05 2.56 1.39
N GLY A 29 9.74 2.39 1.16
CA GLY A 29 9.23 1.34 0.29
C GLY A 29 9.63 1.54 -1.17
N GLN A 30 10.09 0.47 -1.81
CA GLN A 30 10.46 0.46 -3.23
C GLN A 30 9.24 0.11 -4.09
N GLY A 31 9.16 0.67 -5.30
CA GLY A 31 8.14 0.25 -6.26
C GLY A 31 8.40 -1.19 -6.75
N GLY A 32 7.35 -1.96 -7.03
CA GLY A 32 7.49 -3.31 -7.56
C GLY A 32 6.31 -4.20 -7.22
N LYS A 33 6.18 -5.34 -7.93
CA LYS A 33 5.04 -6.28 -7.77
C LYS A 33 4.90 -6.82 -6.34
N GLY A 34 6.01 -6.99 -5.61
CA GLY A 34 6.00 -7.52 -4.24
C GLY A 34 5.67 -6.49 -3.16
N ASN A 35 5.52 -5.21 -3.51
CA ASN A 35 5.20 -4.12 -2.57
C ASN A 35 3.90 -3.41 -2.98
N VAL A 36 2.99 -4.09 -3.69
CA VAL A 36 1.70 -3.55 -4.09
C VAL A 36 0.57 -4.52 -3.81
N PHE A 37 -0.60 -3.98 -3.51
CA PHE A 37 -1.85 -4.73 -3.34
C PHE A 37 -3.03 -3.94 -3.94
N PRO A 38 -4.12 -4.60 -4.35
CA PRO A 38 -5.31 -3.88 -4.80
C PRO A 38 -5.92 -3.10 -3.65
N GLN A 39 -6.09 -1.81 -3.87
CA GLN A 39 -6.64 -0.90 -2.88
C GLN A 39 -7.68 0.02 -3.51
N LEU A 40 -8.78 0.26 -2.79
CA LEU A 40 -9.79 1.23 -3.21
C LEU A 40 -9.13 2.62 -3.39
N PRO A 41 -9.36 3.31 -4.53
CA PRO A 41 -8.70 4.59 -4.81
C PRO A 41 -8.90 5.65 -3.73
N GLY A 42 -10.09 5.70 -3.11
CA GLY A 42 -10.38 6.63 -2.01
C GLY A 42 -9.55 6.38 -0.75
N ILE A 43 -9.19 5.12 -0.49
CA ILE A 43 -8.33 4.76 0.64
C ILE A 43 -6.87 5.03 0.28
N ASN A 44 -6.41 4.55 -0.87
CA ASN A 44 -5.03 4.70 -1.34
C ASN A 44 -4.60 6.18 -1.43
N ARG A 45 -5.45 7.03 -2.01
CA ARG A 45 -5.12 8.45 -2.24
C ARG A 45 -5.49 9.35 -1.07
N GLY A 46 -6.31 8.86 -0.14
CA GLY A 46 -6.79 9.58 1.03
C GLY A 46 -6.16 9.07 2.32
N GLY A 47 -6.91 8.24 3.05
CA GLY A 47 -6.57 7.80 4.40
C GLY A 47 -5.21 7.11 4.52
N TYR A 48 -4.82 6.33 3.52
CA TYR A 48 -3.54 5.61 3.54
C TYR A 48 -2.35 6.57 3.50
N ARG A 49 -2.42 7.60 2.64
CA ARG A 49 -1.41 8.66 2.57
C ARG A 49 -1.27 9.43 3.88
N VAL A 50 -2.38 9.66 4.59
CA VAL A 50 -2.37 10.34 5.90
C VAL A 50 -1.73 9.45 6.97
N PHE A 51 -2.08 8.17 6.99
CA PHE A 51 -1.46 7.19 7.89
C PHE A 51 0.06 7.12 7.69
N GLU A 52 0.55 6.94 6.47
CA GLU A 52 2.00 6.87 6.20
C GLU A 52 2.75 8.12 6.62
N LYS A 53 2.12 9.30 6.49
CA LYS A 53 2.70 10.55 6.98
C LYS A 53 2.84 10.52 8.51
N SER A 54 1.80 10.09 9.23
CA SER A 54 1.84 10.02 10.70
C SER A 54 2.93 9.05 11.21
N VAL A 55 3.10 7.91 10.54
CA VAL A 55 4.17 6.95 10.82
C VAL A 55 5.55 7.57 10.60
N LYS A 56 5.74 8.29 9.48
CA LYS A 56 7.01 8.99 9.22
C LYS A 56 7.32 10.03 10.29
N ASP A 57 6.31 10.82 10.68
CA ASP A 57 6.45 11.86 11.68
C ASP A 57 6.82 11.25 13.05
N TYR A 58 6.27 10.08 13.38
CA TYR A 58 6.61 9.30 14.58
C TYR A 58 8.06 8.77 14.53
N VAL A 59 8.45 8.12 13.43
CA VAL A 59 9.83 7.60 13.23
C VAL A 59 10.86 8.73 13.34
N THR A 60 10.55 9.91 12.79
CA THR A 60 11.43 11.08 12.86
C THR A 60 11.66 11.53 14.31
N GLN A 61 10.66 11.37 15.18
CA GLN A 61 10.73 11.79 16.58
C GLN A 61 11.29 10.71 17.53
N HIS A 62 11.05 9.43 17.21
CA HIS A 62 11.27 8.32 18.15
C HIS A 62 12.24 7.24 17.62
N GLY A 63 12.72 7.37 16.39
CA GLY A 63 13.78 6.54 15.80
C GLY A 63 13.26 5.39 14.93
N ALA A 64 12.50 4.45 15.51
CA ALA A 64 12.03 3.26 14.79
C ALA A 64 10.58 2.90 15.18
N VAL A 65 9.91 2.14 14.31
CA VAL A 65 8.56 1.64 14.53
C VAL A 65 8.40 0.30 13.83
N ASP A 66 7.67 -0.61 14.45
CA ASP A 66 7.25 -1.88 13.85
C ASP A 66 5.90 -1.67 13.14
N ILE A 67 5.79 -2.15 11.90
CA ILE A 67 4.58 -1.98 11.09
C ILE A 67 4.17 -3.35 10.55
N ASP A 68 2.91 -3.72 10.80
CA ASP A 68 2.31 -4.94 10.29
C ASP A 68 1.10 -4.61 9.39
N TRP A 69 0.96 -5.38 8.32
CA TRP A 69 -0.18 -5.29 7.41
C TRP A 69 -1.01 -6.56 7.49
N THR A 70 -2.32 -6.40 7.64
CA THR A 70 -3.30 -7.48 7.47
C THR A 70 -4.23 -7.11 6.33
N PHE A 71 -4.18 -7.85 5.24
CA PHE A 71 -5.04 -7.63 4.08
C PHE A 71 -6.31 -8.48 4.21
N VAL A 72 -7.47 -7.81 4.20
CA VAL A 72 -8.77 -8.49 4.27
C VAL A 72 -9.48 -8.33 2.95
N TYR A 73 -9.66 -9.44 2.25
CA TYR A 73 -10.37 -9.50 0.97
C TYR A 73 -11.74 -10.13 1.17
N LYS A 74 -12.79 -9.49 0.63
CA LYS A 74 -14.19 -9.92 0.79
C LYS A 74 -14.47 -11.34 0.27
N ASN A 75 -13.61 -11.86 -0.62
CA ASN A 75 -13.69 -13.21 -1.20
C ASN A 75 -12.55 -14.15 -0.78
N GLY A 76 -11.81 -13.85 0.29
CA GLY A 76 -10.82 -14.79 0.86
C GLY A 76 -9.57 -15.05 0.02
N GLY A 77 -9.18 -14.14 -0.87
CA GLY A 77 -7.94 -14.27 -1.64
C GLY A 77 -6.71 -14.14 -0.75
N THR A 78 -5.90 -15.20 -0.69
CA THR A 78 -4.50 -15.21 -0.20
C THR A 78 -3.55 -14.99 -1.36
#